data_AF-A0A383D0E8-F1
#
_entry.id   AF-A0A383D0E8-F1
#
_cell.length_a   1.000
_cell.length_b   1.000
_cell.length_c   1.000
_cell.angle_alpha   90.00
_cell.angle_beta   90.00
_cell.angle_gamma   90.00
#
_symmetry.space_group_name_H-M   'P 1'
#
loop_
_entity.id
_entity.type
_entity.pdbx_description
1 polymer ?
#
loop_
_entity_poly.entity_id
_entity_poly.type
_entity_poly.pdbx_seq_one_letter_code
_entity_poly.pdbx_strand_id
1 'polypeptide(L)'
;GKIRTDTDWVFWSSYHQPQYGTWRLIERKHKPINTSGVQHKTKDMFRELKLSEKLSTHSTRRYFITEMLKKTNGNIPLVAQLVGHNTWDVVRLYTKDVVDEKLDLNVGLFE
;
A
#
# COMPACT_ATOMS: atom_id res chain seq x y z
N GLY A 1 22.68 -21.13 7.81
CA GLY A 1 21.49 -20.32 8.15
C GLY A 1 20.27 -20.96 7.51
N LYS A 2 19.13 -21.04 8.21
CA LYS A 2 17.90 -21.65 7.67
C LYS A 2 17.47 -20.91 6.41
N ILE A 3 17.31 -21.65 5.32
CA ILE A 3 16.76 -21.14 4.05
C ILE A 3 15.31 -20.71 4.33
N ARG A 4 15.00 -19.44 4.08
CA ARG A 4 13.63 -18.90 4.16
C ARG A 4 12.82 -19.44 2.98
N THR A 5 11.73 -20.13 3.26
CA THR A 5 10.81 -20.73 2.27
C THR A 5 9.58 -19.87 2.01
N ASP A 6 9.46 -18.73 2.68
CA ASP A 6 8.34 -17.78 2.56
C ASP A 6 8.54 -16.75 1.44
N THR A 7 9.43 -17.03 0.49
CA THR A 7 9.85 -16.08 -0.54
C THR A 7 8.90 -16.00 -1.73
N ASP A 8 7.95 -16.92 -1.92
CA ASP A 8 7.13 -16.90 -3.15
C ASP A 8 6.34 -15.60 -3.39
N TRP A 9 6.14 -14.80 -2.33
CA TRP A 9 5.37 -13.54 -2.37
C TRP A 9 6.17 -12.30 -1.95
N VAL A 10 7.49 -12.41 -1.74
CA VAL A 10 8.32 -11.29 -1.28
C VAL A 10 9.00 -10.64 -2.49
N PHE A 11 8.79 -9.35 -2.72
CA PHE A 11 9.54 -8.64 -3.76
C PHE A 11 11.02 -8.48 -3.34
N TRP A 12 11.95 -9.17 -4.01
CA TRP A 12 13.40 -8.85 -3.94
C TRP A 12 13.91 -8.28 -5.25
N SER A 13 15.11 -7.70 -5.19
CA SER A 13 15.82 -7.26 -6.40
C SER A 13 16.55 -8.44 -7.03
N SER A 14 16.31 -8.62 -8.33
CA SER A 14 17.03 -9.54 -9.20
C SER A 14 17.60 -8.74 -10.38
N TYR A 15 18.91 -8.83 -10.63
CA TYR A 15 19.55 -8.15 -11.75
C TYR A 15 20.79 -8.91 -12.22
N HIS A 16 21.15 -8.72 -13.50
CA HIS A 16 22.38 -9.28 -14.06
C HIS A 16 23.55 -8.34 -13.79
N GLN A 17 24.67 -8.89 -13.31
CA GLN A 17 25.89 -8.14 -13.07
C GLN A 17 27.09 -8.91 -13.64
N PRO A 18 28.05 -8.24 -14.30
CA PRO A 18 29.27 -8.90 -14.74
C PRO A 18 30.18 -9.17 -13.54
N GLN A 19 30.64 -10.41 -13.40
CA GLN A 19 31.62 -10.82 -12.41
C GLN A 19 32.71 -11.63 -13.12
N TYR A 20 33.94 -11.11 -13.14
CA TYR A 20 35.08 -11.71 -13.84
C TYR A 20 34.79 -12.05 -15.32
N GLY A 21 34.09 -11.15 -16.04
CA GLY A 21 33.77 -11.34 -17.46
C GLY A 21 32.56 -12.24 -17.74
N THR A 22 31.94 -12.84 -16.73
CA THR A 22 30.69 -13.62 -16.89
C THR A 22 29.51 -12.87 -16.30
N TRP A 23 28.41 -12.76 -17.04
CA TRP A 23 27.16 -12.23 -16.53
C TRP A 23 26.50 -13.25 -15.61
N ARG A 24 26.22 -12.85 -14.37
CA ARG A 24 25.53 -13.69 -13.38
C ARG A 24 24.27 -13.01 -12.90
N LEU A 25 23.21 -13.78 -12.71
CA LEU A 25 22.00 -13.32 -12.04
C LEU A 25 22.29 -13.20 -10.54
N ILE A 26 22.13 -12.01 -9.99
CA ILE A 26 22.24 -11.74 -8.56
C ILE A 26 20.82 -11.58 -7.99
N GLU A 27 20.49 -12.41 -7.00
CA GLU A 27 19.23 -12.32 -6.26
C GLU A 27 19.47 -11.89 -4.81
N ARG A 28 18.92 -10.74 -4.41
CA ARG A 28 19.10 -10.20 -3.05
C ARG A 28 17.93 -10.56 -2.13
N LYS A 29 17.72 -11.85 -1.88
CA LYS A 29 16.59 -12.35 -1.05
C LYS A 29 16.61 -11.88 0.41
N HIS A 30 17.79 -11.57 0.92
CA HIS A 30 18.02 -11.16 2.32
C HIS A 30 18.03 -9.63 2.52
N LYS A 31 17.88 -8.84 1.45
CA LYS A 31 17.75 -7.38 1.57
C LYS A 31 16.30 -6.97 1.28
N PRO A 32 15.71 -6.09 2.12
CA PRO A 32 14.41 -5.53 1.80
C PRO A 32 14.49 -4.75 0.48
N ILE A 33 13.43 -4.80 -0.31
CA ILE A 33 13.28 -3.91 -1.46
C ILE A 33 13.26 -2.47 -0.98
N ASN A 34 13.94 -1.59 -1.70
CA ASN A 34 13.90 -0.16 -1.39
C ASN A 34 12.50 0.42 -1.68
N THR A 35 12.12 1.45 -0.95
CA THR A 35 10.84 2.14 -1.14
C THR A 35 10.65 2.61 -2.58
N SER A 36 11.71 3.16 -3.20
CA SER A 36 11.69 3.58 -4.60
C SER A 36 11.43 2.42 -5.56
N GLY A 37 12.00 1.25 -5.33
CA GLY A 37 11.79 0.07 -6.16
C GLY A 37 10.36 -0.44 -6.11
N VAL A 38 9.72 -0.38 -4.94
CA VAL A 38 8.28 -0.66 -4.81
C VAL A 38 7.48 0.36 -5.62
N GLN A 39 7.76 1.66 -5.47
CA GLN A 39 7.05 2.71 -6.21
C GLN A 39 7.18 2.57 -7.73
N HIS A 40 8.37 2.26 -8.24
CA HIS A 40 8.59 2.02 -9.67
C HIS A 40 7.82 0.81 -10.17
N LYS A 41 7.92 -0.34 -9.48
CA LYS A 41 7.16 -1.55 -9.85
C LYS A 41 5.65 -1.31 -9.82
N THR A 42 5.15 -0.56 -8.83
CA THR A 42 3.74 -0.18 -8.77
C THR A 42 3.34 0.72 -9.94
N LYS A 43 4.20 1.65 -10.36
CA LYS A 43 3.96 2.48 -11.55
C LYS A 43 3.92 1.67 -12.84
N ASP A 44 4.83 0.70 -12.98
CA ASP A 44 4.84 -0.19 -14.14
C ASP A 44 3.53 -1.00 -14.21
N MET A 45 3.07 -1.51 -13.06
CA MET A 45 1.75 -2.16 -12.96
C MET A 45 0.61 -1.23 -13.36
N PHE A 46 0.60 0.03 -12.91
CA PHE A 46 -0.45 0.98 -13.30
C PHE A 46 -0.46 1.26 -14.80
N ARG A 47 0.72 1.34 -15.45
CA ARG A 47 0.84 1.51 -16.90
C ARG A 47 0.33 0.31 -17.66
N GLU A 48 0.69 -0.90 -17.22
CA GLU A 48 0.23 -2.16 -17.82
C GLU A 48 -1.30 -2.26 -17.79
N LEU A 49 -1.90 -1.90 -16.65
CA LEU A 49 -3.35 -1.87 -16.46
C LEU A 49 -4.03 -0.65 -17.13
N LYS A 50 -3.27 0.20 -17.86
CA LYS A 50 -3.76 1.43 -18.50
C LYS A 50 -4.48 2.38 -17.54
N LEU A 51 -4.03 2.43 -16.30
CA LEU A 51 -4.54 3.35 -15.28
C LEU A 51 -3.86 4.72 -15.38
N SER A 52 -4.44 5.72 -14.70
CA SER A 52 -3.90 7.08 -14.68
C SER A 52 -2.46 7.14 -14.15
N GLU A 53 -1.59 7.83 -14.88
CA GLU A 53 -0.21 8.09 -14.46
C GLU A 53 -0.11 8.96 -13.21
N LYS A 54 -1.20 9.55 -12.73
CA LYS A 54 -1.21 10.30 -11.46
C LYS A 54 -1.31 9.39 -10.23
N LEU A 55 -1.66 8.11 -10.39
CA LEU A 55 -1.81 7.17 -9.27
C LEU A 55 -0.47 6.83 -8.61
N SER A 56 -0.45 6.72 -7.29
CA SER A 56 0.73 6.36 -6.50
C SER A 56 0.42 5.21 -5.54
N THR A 57 1.44 4.63 -4.92
CA THR A 57 1.29 3.70 -3.79
C THR A 57 0.52 4.34 -2.62
N HIS A 58 0.62 5.67 -2.46
CA HIS A 58 -0.16 6.36 -1.45
C HIS A 58 -1.62 6.52 -1.89
N SER A 59 -1.90 6.69 -3.19
CA SER A 59 -3.27 6.71 -3.72
C SER A 59 -4.01 5.40 -3.42
N THR A 60 -3.35 4.25 -3.56
CA THR A 60 -3.96 2.95 -3.22
C THR A 60 -4.20 2.81 -1.71
N ARG A 61 -3.31 3.32 -0.85
CA ARG A 61 -3.55 3.39 0.60
C ARG A 61 -4.78 4.25 0.93
N ARG A 62 -4.95 5.40 0.29
CA ARG A 62 -6.12 6.28 0.49
C ARG A 62 -7.40 5.57 0.07
N TYR A 63 -7.40 4.96 -1.11
CA TYR A 63 -8.52 4.16 -1.60
C TYR A 63 -8.87 3.03 -0.63
N PHE A 64 -7.88 2.30 -0.10
CA PHE A 64 -8.11 1.27 0.91
C PHE A 64 -8.81 1.83 2.16
N ILE A 65 -8.36 2.98 2.69
CA ILE A 65 -9.00 3.62 3.84
C ILE A 65 -10.47 3.93 3.55
N THR A 66 -10.75 4.56 2.40
CA THR A 66 -12.12 4.91 1.98
C THR A 66 -13.01 3.68 1.84
N GLU A 67 -12.52 2.61 1.19
CA GLU A 67 -13.29 1.37 1.04
C GLU A 67 -13.52 0.65 2.36
N MET A 68 -12.54 0.67 3.27
CA MET A 68 -12.72 0.11 4.60
C MET A 68 -13.74 0.89 5.41
N LEU A 69 -13.74 2.23 5.33
CA LEU A 69 -14.76 3.07 5.96
C LEU A 69 -16.17 2.74 5.43
N LYS A 70 -16.34 2.55 4.12
CA LYS A 70 -17.63 2.11 3.55
C LYS A 70 -18.05 0.75 4.10
N LYS A 71 -17.13 -0.21 4.14
CA LYS A 71 -17.40 -1.58 4.63
C LYS A 71 -17.70 -1.64 6.12
N THR A 72 -17.14 -0.73 6.91
CA THR A 72 -17.32 -0.68 8.36
C THR A 72 -18.38 0.32 8.80
N ASN A 73 -19.20 0.82 7.86
CA ASN A 73 -20.24 1.81 8.12
C ASN A 73 -19.71 3.05 8.88
N GLY A 74 -18.56 3.55 8.46
CA GLY A 74 -17.93 4.75 9.03
C GLY A 74 -17.17 4.53 10.34
N ASN A 75 -16.84 3.29 10.74
CA ASN A 75 -16.10 3.02 11.97
C ASN A 75 -14.62 3.48 11.86
N ILE A 76 -14.36 4.74 12.23
CA ILE A 76 -13.04 5.39 12.18
C ILE A 76 -12.02 4.69 13.08
N PRO A 77 -12.30 4.38 14.37
CA PRO A 77 -11.33 3.73 15.25
C PRO A 77 -10.81 2.40 14.69
N LEU A 78 -11.71 1.57 14.17
CA LEU A 78 -11.35 0.28 13.58
C LEU A 78 -10.44 0.46 12.36
N VAL A 79 -10.79 1.39 11.45
CA VAL A 79 -10.00 1.62 10.25
C VAL A 79 -8.63 2.23 10.58
N ALA A 80 -8.56 3.13 11.57
CA ALA A 80 -7.29 3.70 12.04
C ALA A 80 -6.34 2.62 12.58
N GLN A 81 -6.87 1.67 13.35
CA GLN A 81 -6.11 0.51 13.83
C GLN A 81 -5.61 -0.38 12.67
N LEU A 82 -6.46 -0.66 11.68
CA LEU A 82 -6.11 -1.49 10.53
C LEU A 82 -4.98 -0.90 9.68
N VAL A 83 -4.94 0.43 9.53
CA VAL A 83 -3.88 1.10 8.75
C VAL A 83 -2.66 1.48 9.59
N GLY A 84 -2.70 1.27 10.91
CA GLY A 84 -1.60 1.55 11.83
C GLY A 84 -1.38 3.04 12.09
N HIS A 85 -2.45 3.83 12.16
CA HIS A 85 -2.34 5.23 12.58
C HIS A 85 -2.45 5.35 14.10
N ASN A 86 -1.64 6.24 14.68
CA ASN A 86 -1.68 6.57 16.11
C ASN A 86 -2.83 7.51 16.47
N THR A 87 -3.35 8.28 15.49
CA THR A 87 -4.48 9.19 15.65
C THR A 87 -5.53 8.94 14.59
N TRP A 88 -6.76 9.38 14.85
CA TRP A 88 -7.91 9.17 13.97
C TRP A 88 -8.05 10.26 12.90
N ASP A 89 -7.35 11.37 13.04
CA ASP A 89 -7.49 12.58 12.20
C ASP A 89 -7.29 12.29 10.71
N VAL A 90 -6.30 11.46 10.40
CA VAL A 90 -5.98 11.12 9.01
C VAL A 90 -7.09 10.28 8.38
N VAL A 91 -7.75 9.41 9.15
CA VAL A 91 -8.87 8.60 8.67
C VAL A 91 -10.14 9.44 8.55
N ARG A 92 -10.36 10.36 9.50
CA ARG A 92 -11.47 11.33 9.51
C ARG A 92 -11.48 12.23 8.28
N LEU A 93 -10.35 12.50 7.63
CA LEU A 93 -10.31 13.24 6.37
C LEU A 93 -11.01 12.50 5.21
N TYR A 94 -10.99 11.16 5.21
CA TYR A 94 -11.56 10.34 4.15
C TYR A 94 -13.05 10.02 4.37
N THR A 95 -13.62 10.38 5.52
CA THR A 95 -15.05 10.14 5.78
C THR A 95 -15.93 11.04 4.93
N LYS A 96 -15.45 12.22 4.53
CA LYS A 96 -16.18 13.15 3.65
C LYS A 96 -16.67 12.50 2.35
N ASP A 97 -15.89 11.57 1.80
CA ASP A 97 -16.23 10.85 0.58
C ASP A 97 -17.17 9.64 0.82
N VAL A 98 -17.51 9.36 2.09
CA VAL A 98 -18.27 8.18 2.54
C VAL A 98 -19.60 8.56 3.21
N VAL A 99 -19.73 9.79 3.73
CA VAL A 99 -20.98 10.26 4.34
C VAL A 99 -21.98 10.62 3.23
N ASP A 100 -22.93 9.73 2.97
CA ASP A 100 -24.18 10.11 2.31
C ASP A 100 -24.94 11.01 3.30
N GLU A 101 -25.39 12.21 2.89
CA GLU A 101 -26.10 13.16 3.77
C GLU A 101 -27.36 12.55 4.41
N LYS A 102 -27.82 11.41 3.88
CA LYS A 102 -28.97 10.64 4.36
C LYS A 102 -28.63 9.60 5.45
N LEU A 103 -27.36 9.29 5.67
CA LEU A 103 -26.93 8.28 6.63
C LEU A 103 -26.45 8.95 7.92
N ASP A 104 -27.11 8.61 9.02
CA ASP A 104 -26.72 9.03 10.37
C ASP A 104 -25.48 8.21 10.81
N LEU A 105 -24.32 8.56 10.23
CA LEU A 105 -23.06 7.90 10.47
C LEU A 105 -22.44 8.47 11.75
N ASN A 106 -22.21 7.61 12.73
CA ASN A 106 -21.47 7.97 13.93
C ASN A 106 -19.97 8.08 13.60
N VAL A 107 -19.59 9.19 12.99
CA VAL A 107 -18.21 9.54 12.59
C VAL A 107 -17.44 10.25 13.71
N GLY A 108 -17.97 10.30 14.94
CA GLY A 108 -17.29 10.91 16.10
C GLY A 108 -16.80 12.34 15.83
N LEU A 109 -17.55 13.10 15.02
CA LEU A 109 -17.11 14.43 14.58
C LEU A 109 -17.27 15.53 15.64
N PHE A 110 -18.00 15.24 16.72
CA PHE A 110 -18.29 16.17 17.79
C PHE A 110 -17.80 15.59 19.12
N GLU A 111 -16.66 16.10 19.58
CA GLU A 111 -16.34 16.27 21.00
C GLU A 111 -16.44 17.75 21.32
#